data_AF-A0A9E3L6D7-F1
#
_entry.id   AF-A0A9E3L6D7-F1
#
_cell.length_a   1.000
_cell.length_b   1.000
_cell.length_c   1.000
_cell.angle_alpha   90.00
_cell.angle_beta   90.00
_cell.angle_gamma   90.00
#
_symmetry.space_group_name_H-M   'P 1'
#
loop_
_entity.id
_entity.type
_entity.pdbx_description
1 polymer ?
#
loop_
_entity_poly.entity_id
_entity_poly.type
_entity_poly.pdbx_seq_one_letter_code
_entity_poly.pdbx_strand_id
1 'polypeptide(L)'
;MIGPDSLASPDFAAVGGLAIEGVLMTLSGDPRRKHEAEPLTQEFTTKGFSPGEYAFNAYAAVQLIHQAAETAHSLDPRAVAQALHSPRSFDTVLGPLQFDGKGDLEKQDHIFYQYRSVGQRMSYFLIRQPRAPAVTYRLHQTRAESTLAILIPILALPPQFVDERRATDEARDFGGLIAG
;
A
#
# COMPACT_ATOMS: atom_id res chain seq x y z
N MET A 1 8.77 19.89 -12.02
CA MET A 1 7.91 19.82 -10.81
C MET A 1 8.33 18.61 -9.98
N ILE A 2 8.26 18.70 -8.66
CA ILE A 2 8.45 17.58 -7.74
C ILE A 2 7.19 17.48 -6.87
N GLY A 3 6.67 16.28 -6.66
CA GLY A 3 5.47 16.09 -5.84
C GLY A 3 5.38 14.74 -5.13
N PRO A 4 4.26 14.48 -4.46
CA PRO A 4 4.05 13.28 -3.65
C PRO A 4 3.80 12.02 -4.50
N ASP A 5 3.71 10.89 -3.81
CA ASP A 5 3.31 9.58 -4.36
C ASP A 5 1.98 9.61 -5.09
N SER A 6 1.03 10.45 -4.67
CA SER A 6 -0.27 10.59 -5.31
C SER A 6 -0.21 11.05 -6.79
N LEU A 7 0.95 11.55 -7.26
CA LEU A 7 1.15 11.85 -8.69
C LEU A 7 1.33 10.59 -9.53
N ALA A 8 1.61 9.45 -8.91
CA ALA A 8 1.70 8.15 -9.55
C ALA A 8 0.28 7.60 -9.79
N SER A 9 -0.38 8.14 -10.80
CA SER A 9 -1.71 7.68 -11.18
C SER A 9 -1.91 7.71 -12.69
N PRO A 10 -2.75 6.81 -13.23
CA PRO A 10 -3.17 6.86 -14.62
C PRO A 10 -3.83 8.20 -14.97
N ASP A 11 -4.61 8.77 -14.04
CA ASP A 11 -5.37 10.00 -14.26
C ASP A 11 -4.46 11.22 -14.40
N PHE A 12 -3.44 11.34 -13.55
CA PHE A 12 -2.44 12.41 -13.67
C PHE A 12 -1.71 12.34 -15.01
N ALA A 13 -1.34 11.13 -15.45
CA ALA A 13 -0.73 10.91 -16.76
C ALA A 13 -1.68 11.25 -17.93
N ALA A 14 -2.96 10.89 -17.81
CA ALA A 14 -3.97 11.12 -18.84
C ALA A 14 -4.28 12.61 -19.02
N VAL A 15 -4.40 13.37 -17.92
CA VAL A 15 -4.67 14.82 -17.96
C VAL A 15 -3.42 15.61 -18.35
N GLY A 16 -2.26 15.22 -17.81
CA GLY A 16 -1.00 15.96 -18.00
C GLY A 16 -0.37 15.77 -19.38
N GLY A 17 -0.58 14.62 -20.03
CA GLY A 17 0.00 14.31 -21.34
C GLY A 17 1.52 14.52 -21.38
N LEU A 18 2.04 15.05 -22.49
CA LEU A 18 3.48 15.33 -22.61
C LEU A 18 3.98 16.45 -21.68
N ALA A 19 3.09 17.28 -21.12
CA ALA A 19 3.49 18.41 -20.28
C ALA A 19 4.06 17.96 -18.93
N ILE A 20 3.83 16.71 -18.52
CA ILE A 20 4.35 16.14 -17.27
C ILE A 20 5.68 15.40 -17.47
N GLU A 21 6.30 15.48 -18.65
CA GLU A 21 7.63 14.93 -18.86
C GLU A 21 8.66 15.58 -17.92
N GLY A 22 9.46 14.74 -17.26
CA GLY A 22 10.46 15.16 -16.29
C GLY A 22 9.91 15.45 -14.88
N VAL A 23 8.59 15.36 -14.64
CA VAL A 23 8.02 15.45 -13.29
C VAL A 23 8.60 14.35 -12.41
N LEU A 24 9.03 14.75 -11.20
CA LEU A 24 9.58 13.86 -10.19
C LEU A 24 8.54 13.57 -9.10
N MET A 25 8.55 12.36 -8.59
CA MET A 25 7.70 11.94 -7.47
C MET A 25 8.47 11.01 -6.54
N THR A 26 8.05 10.94 -5.28
CA THR A 26 8.53 9.94 -4.33
C THR A 26 7.55 8.78 -4.26
N LEU A 27 8.02 7.55 -4.36
CA LEU A 27 7.24 6.33 -4.14
C LEU A 27 8.06 5.33 -3.35
N SER A 28 7.40 4.32 -2.80
CA SER A 28 8.12 3.13 -2.35
C SER A 28 8.72 2.37 -3.53
N GLY A 29 9.77 1.58 -3.28
CA GLY A 29 10.27 0.65 -4.29
C GLY A 29 9.18 -0.29 -4.81
N ASP A 30 9.21 -0.58 -6.12
CA ASP A 30 8.22 -1.45 -6.77
C ASP A 30 8.16 -2.82 -6.06
N PRO A 31 7.04 -3.15 -5.37
CA PRO A 31 6.95 -4.35 -4.55
C PRO A 31 7.03 -5.63 -5.37
N ARG A 32 6.68 -5.58 -6.66
CA ARG A 32 6.74 -6.74 -7.58
C ARG A 32 8.17 -7.21 -7.85
N ARG A 33 9.16 -6.39 -7.51
CA ARG A 33 10.59 -6.72 -7.67
C ARG A 33 11.17 -7.44 -6.45
N LYS A 34 10.38 -7.64 -5.40
CA LYS A 34 10.75 -8.39 -4.20
C LYS A 34 10.46 -9.87 -4.42
N HIS A 35 11.34 -10.72 -3.91
CA HIS A 35 11.20 -12.17 -4.04
C HIS A 35 9.94 -12.67 -3.31
N GLU A 36 9.65 -12.06 -2.16
CA GLU A 36 8.49 -12.33 -1.31
C GLU A 36 7.15 -12.03 -2.01
N ALA A 37 7.16 -11.19 -3.06
CA ALA A 37 5.98 -10.80 -3.83
C ALA A 37 5.72 -11.71 -5.04
N GLU A 38 6.64 -12.63 -5.39
CA GLU A 38 6.50 -13.51 -6.55
C GLU A 38 5.20 -14.34 -6.51
N PRO A 39 4.83 -15.00 -5.40
CA PRO A 39 3.62 -15.83 -5.35
C PRO A 39 2.35 -15.01 -5.60
N LEU A 40 2.24 -13.83 -4.96
CA LEU A 40 1.09 -12.95 -5.12
C LEU A 40 1.01 -12.36 -6.54
N THR A 41 2.16 -12.05 -7.15
CA THR A 41 2.21 -11.56 -8.54
C THR A 41 1.74 -12.63 -9.53
N GLN A 42 2.12 -13.89 -9.32
CA GLN A 42 1.63 -15.02 -10.12
C GLN A 42 0.12 -15.22 -9.96
N GLU A 43 -0.40 -15.08 -8.73
CA GLU A 43 -1.82 -15.18 -8.46
C GLU A 43 -2.62 -14.07 -9.15
N PHE A 44 -2.17 -12.81 -9.05
CA PHE A 44 -2.78 -11.69 -9.78
C PHE A 44 -2.80 -11.94 -11.29
N THR A 45 -1.70 -12.43 -11.84
CA THR A 45 -1.60 -12.78 -13.27
C THR A 45 -2.60 -13.87 -13.65
N THR A 46 -2.68 -14.93 -12.85
CA THR A 46 -3.60 -16.07 -13.09
C THR A 46 -5.07 -15.63 -13.04
N LYS A 47 -5.40 -14.68 -12.17
CA LYS A 47 -6.74 -14.11 -12.02
C LYS A 47 -7.04 -12.99 -13.04
N GLY A 48 -6.08 -12.64 -13.92
CA GLY A 48 -6.21 -11.53 -14.85
C GLY A 48 -6.35 -10.16 -14.16
N PHE A 49 -5.91 -10.06 -12.91
CA PHE A 49 -5.99 -8.84 -12.12
C PHE A 49 -4.74 -7.98 -12.33
N SER A 50 -4.93 -6.70 -12.65
CA SER A 50 -3.85 -5.73 -12.70
C SER A 50 -3.80 -4.97 -11.37
N PRO A 51 -2.81 -5.23 -10.50
CA PRO A 51 -2.75 -4.57 -9.21
C PRO A 51 -2.43 -3.09 -9.36
N GLY A 52 -3.26 -2.25 -8.74
CA GLY A 52 -2.94 -0.84 -8.52
C GLY A 52 -1.75 -0.67 -7.59
N GLU A 53 -1.23 0.56 -7.50
CA GLU A 53 0.05 0.86 -6.84
C GLU A 53 0.11 0.49 -5.36
N TYR A 54 -1.02 0.51 -4.65
CA TYR A 54 -1.11 0.18 -3.22
C TYR A 54 -1.65 -1.24 -2.95
N ALA A 55 -1.87 -2.08 -3.97
CA ALA A 55 -2.45 -3.41 -3.77
C ALA A 55 -1.58 -4.31 -2.88
N PHE A 56 -0.25 -4.29 -3.08
CA PHE A 56 0.70 -5.03 -2.26
C PHE A 56 0.77 -4.48 -0.82
N ASN A 57 0.66 -3.16 -0.65
CA ASN A 57 0.64 -2.52 0.66
C ASN A 57 -0.59 -2.94 1.46
N ALA A 58 -1.76 -2.97 0.82
CA ALA A 58 -2.98 -3.42 1.45
C ALA A 58 -2.94 -4.91 1.81
N TYR A 59 -2.36 -5.76 0.95
CA TYR A 59 -2.16 -7.17 1.25
C TYR A 59 -1.24 -7.37 2.47
N ALA A 60 -0.10 -6.66 2.50
CA ALA A 60 0.83 -6.70 3.62
C ALA A 60 0.17 -6.22 4.93
N ALA A 61 -0.69 -5.19 4.90
CA ALA A 61 -1.43 -4.73 6.06
C ALA A 61 -2.28 -5.84 6.69
N VAL A 62 -2.91 -6.68 5.88
CA VAL A 62 -3.67 -7.82 6.42
C VAL A 62 -2.73 -8.91 6.96
N GLN A 63 -1.63 -9.23 6.26
CA GLN A 63 -0.64 -10.19 6.77
C GLN A 63 -0.12 -9.78 8.15
N LEU A 64 0.09 -8.49 8.37
CA LEU A 64 0.49 -7.92 9.66
C LEU A 64 -0.57 -8.13 10.73
N ILE A 65 -1.83 -7.76 10.46
CA ILE A 65 -2.94 -7.93 11.40
C ILE A 65 -3.09 -9.41 11.79
N HIS A 66 -3.04 -10.32 10.81
CA HIS A 66 -3.13 -11.75 11.04
C HIS A 66 -2.00 -12.26 11.96
N GLN A 67 -0.74 -11.95 11.64
CA GLN A 67 0.40 -12.38 12.46
C GLN A 67 0.39 -11.78 13.86
N ALA A 68 -0.05 -10.54 14.01
CA ALA A 68 -0.17 -9.88 15.30
C ALA A 68 -1.30 -10.47 16.14
N ALA A 69 -2.44 -10.83 15.53
CA ALA A 69 -3.53 -11.53 16.22
C ALA A 69 -3.09 -12.92 16.71
N GLU A 70 -2.34 -13.66 15.89
CA GLU A 70 -1.72 -14.94 16.30
C GLU A 70 -0.76 -14.74 17.47
N THR A 71 0.08 -13.70 17.42
CA THR A 71 1.03 -13.37 18.50
C THR A 71 0.33 -12.95 19.79
N ALA A 72 -0.78 -12.21 19.67
CA ALA A 72 -1.57 -11.75 20.81
C ALA A 72 -2.51 -12.84 21.36
N HIS A 73 -2.69 -13.94 20.65
CA HIS A 73 -3.74 -14.94 20.88
C HIS A 73 -5.12 -14.28 21.07
N SER A 74 -5.39 -13.23 20.30
CA SER A 74 -6.56 -12.37 20.51
C SER A 74 -6.94 -11.63 19.24
N LEU A 75 -8.23 -11.37 19.08
CA LEU A 75 -8.79 -10.49 18.05
C LEU A 75 -9.15 -9.11 18.60
N ASP A 76 -8.89 -8.85 19.88
CA ASP A 76 -9.07 -7.52 20.46
C ASP A 76 -8.13 -6.53 19.76
N PRO A 77 -8.65 -5.44 19.15
CA PRO A 77 -7.82 -4.51 18.39
C PRO A 77 -6.68 -3.88 19.19
N ARG A 78 -6.83 -3.71 20.51
CA ARG A 78 -5.77 -3.15 21.36
C ARG A 78 -4.67 -4.17 21.59
N ALA A 79 -5.03 -5.43 21.83
CA ALA A 79 -4.06 -6.52 21.95
C ALA A 79 -3.27 -6.73 20.66
N VAL A 80 -3.95 -6.69 19.50
CA VAL A 80 -3.32 -6.78 18.17
C VAL A 80 -2.37 -5.61 17.93
N ALA A 81 -2.81 -4.37 18.20
CA ALA A 81 -1.95 -3.20 18.07
C ALA A 81 -0.72 -3.25 18.99
N GLN A 82 -0.90 -3.72 20.23
CA GLN A 82 0.22 -3.91 21.16
C GLN A 82 1.21 -4.95 20.65
N ALA A 83 0.74 -6.04 20.04
CA ALA A 83 1.61 -7.03 19.42
C ALA A 83 2.37 -6.47 18.20
N LEU A 84 1.72 -5.65 17.37
CA LEU A 84 2.38 -4.95 16.25
C LEU A 84 3.50 -4.01 16.70
N HIS A 85 3.33 -3.33 17.84
CA HIS A 85 4.34 -2.43 18.42
C HIS A 85 5.48 -3.15 19.17
N SER A 86 5.51 -4.49 19.15
CA SER A 86 6.64 -5.23 19.70
C SER A 86 7.89 -5.08 18.80
N PRO A 87 9.11 -5.27 19.32
CA PRO A 87 10.35 -5.21 18.52
C PRO A 87 10.49 -6.43 17.55
N ARG A 88 9.39 -7.11 17.25
CA ARG A 88 9.34 -8.28 16.39
C ARG A 88 9.26 -7.85 14.93
N SER A 89 9.97 -8.59 14.09
CA SER A 89 9.79 -8.53 12.63
C SER A 89 8.64 -9.40 12.16
N PHE A 90 7.85 -8.87 11.24
CA PHE A 90 6.73 -9.56 10.60
C PHE A 90 7.04 -9.79 9.12
N ASP A 91 6.82 -11.00 8.63
CA ASP A 91 7.12 -11.36 7.26
C ASP A 91 5.93 -11.01 6.35
N THR A 92 6.18 -10.25 5.29
CA THR A 92 5.12 -9.80 4.38
C THR A 92 5.56 -9.93 2.92
N VAL A 93 4.64 -9.72 1.99
CA VAL A 93 4.95 -9.59 0.55
C VAL A 93 5.85 -8.38 0.24
N LEU A 94 5.99 -7.43 1.18
CA LEU A 94 6.92 -6.31 1.08
C LEU A 94 8.30 -6.63 1.69
N GLY A 95 8.51 -7.86 2.14
CA GLY A 95 9.66 -8.27 2.95
C GLY A 95 9.38 -8.12 4.46
N PRO A 96 10.41 -8.30 5.29
CA PRO A 96 10.30 -8.18 6.74
C PRO A 96 10.05 -6.73 7.17
N LEU A 97 9.00 -6.50 7.96
CA LEU A 97 8.60 -5.20 8.48
C LEU A 97 8.68 -5.17 10.01
N GLN A 98 9.12 -4.03 10.55
CA GLN A 98 9.19 -3.73 11.99
C GLN A 98 8.63 -2.33 12.22
N PHE A 99 8.03 -2.12 13.39
CA PHE A 99 7.37 -0.87 13.76
C PHE A 99 8.05 -0.23 14.96
N ASP A 100 8.13 1.09 14.94
CA ASP A 100 8.55 1.86 16.10
C ASP A 100 7.40 1.99 17.13
N GLY A 101 7.69 2.61 18.27
CA GLY A 101 6.70 2.78 19.34
C GLY A 101 5.51 3.68 19.00
N LYS A 102 5.50 4.34 17.84
CA LYS A 102 4.38 5.14 17.33
C LYS A 102 3.54 4.38 16.31
N GLY A 103 3.99 3.20 15.88
CA GLY A 103 3.36 2.42 14.82
C GLY A 103 3.84 2.79 13.42
N ASP A 104 4.90 3.59 13.30
CA ASP A 104 5.54 3.86 12.01
C ASP A 104 6.49 2.71 11.63
N LEU A 105 6.69 2.47 10.33
CA LEU A 105 7.73 1.53 9.90
C LEU A 105 9.10 2.03 10.35
N GLU A 106 9.87 1.14 10.98
CA GLU A 106 11.23 1.44 11.43
C GLU A 106 12.16 1.80 10.26
N LYS A 107 11.91 1.21 9.09
CA LYS A 107 12.61 1.53 7.84
C LYS A 107 11.62 1.94 6.76
N GLN A 108 11.71 3.21 6.35
CA GLN A 108 10.97 3.74 5.20
C GLN A 108 11.80 3.61 3.93
N ASP A 109 11.18 3.19 2.83
CA ASP A 109 11.84 2.92 1.55
C ASP A 109 11.36 3.87 0.43
N HIS A 110 11.39 5.18 0.68
CA HIS A 110 10.99 6.17 -0.32
C HIS A 110 12.14 6.49 -1.29
N ILE A 111 11.87 6.33 -2.58
CA ILE A 111 12.80 6.58 -3.68
C ILE A 111 12.16 7.46 -4.74
N PHE A 112 12.98 8.12 -5.57
CA PHE A 112 12.50 9.03 -6.60
C PHE A 112 12.21 8.31 -7.93
N TYR A 113 11.06 8.63 -8.50
CA TYR A 113 10.66 8.25 -9.85
C TYR A 113 10.52 9.49 -10.73
N GLN A 114 10.70 9.33 -12.04
CA GLN A 114 10.54 10.38 -13.04
C GLN A 114 9.60 9.94 -14.16
N TYR A 115 8.63 10.78 -14.50
CA TYR A 115 7.82 10.63 -15.71
C TYR A 115 8.66 10.87 -16.97
N ARG A 116 8.57 9.94 -17.92
CA ARG A 116 9.21 10.00 -19.23
C ARG A 116 8.24 9.51 -20.30
N SER A 117 8.31 10.10 -21.48
CA SER A 117 7.52 9.65 -22.62
C SER A 117 8.12 8.35 -23.20
N VAL A 118 7.26 7.41 -23.54
CA VAL A 118 7.60 6.18 -24.27
C VAL A 118 6.65 6.10 -25.46
N GLY A 119 7.12 6.57 -26.62
CA GLY A 119 6.24 6.83 -27.75
C GLY A 119 5.23 7.93 -27.39
N GLN A 120 3.94 7.65 -27.52
CA GLN A 120 2.86 8.58 -27.16
C GLN A 120 2.28 8.36 -25.75
N ARG A 121 2.90 7.48 -24.93
CA ARG A 121 2.42 7.17 -23.58
C ARG A 121 3.38 7.71 -22.53
N MET A 122 2.83 8.19 -21.41
CA MET A 122 3.63 8.58 -20.26
C MET A 122 3.81 7.40 -19.32
N SER A 123 5.06 7.14 -18.93
CA SER A 123 5.43 6.13 -17.94
C SER A 123 6.42 6.73 -16.96
N TYR A 124 6.41 6.30 -15.70
CA TYR A 124 7.39 6.73 -14.72
C TYR A 124 8.44 5.64 -14.48
N PHE A 125 9.65 6.06 -14.13
CA PHE A 125 10.79 5.15 -13.95
C PHE A 125 11.62 5.53 -12.74
N LEU A 126 12.15 4.52 -12.06
CA LEU A 126 13.07 4.72 -10.95
C LEU A 126 14.31 5.49 -11.41
N ILE A 127 14.64 6.56 -10.69
CA ILE A 127 15.89 7.28 -10.86
C ILE A 127 16.94 6.52 -10.06
N ARG A 128 17.96 5.96 -10.74
CA ARG A 128 19.12 5.42 -10.03
C ARG A 128 19.77 6.57 -9.28
N GLN A 129 19.71 6.56 -7.94
CA GLN A 129 20.48 7.51 -7.15
C GLN A 129 21.98 7.18 -7.29
N PRO A 130 22.84 8.11 -7.74
CA PRO A 130 24.21 8.11 -7.27
C PRO A 130 24.13 8.41 -5.76
N ARG A 131 24.75 7.58 -4.91
CA ARG A 131 24.72 7.71 -3.43
C ARG A 131 24.76 9.18 -3.00
N ALA A 132 23.63 9.72 -2.55
CA ALA A 132 23.53 11.10 -2.06
C ALA A 132 23.34 11.10 -0.54
N PRO A 133 24.02 11.98 0.20
CA PRO A 133 23.91 12.07 1.66
C PRO A 133 22.52 12.61 2.08
N ALA A 134 22.05 12.15 3.25
CA ALA A 134 20.71 12.40 3.77
C ALA A 134 20.39 13.89 3.98
N VAL A 135 19.19 14.31 3.54
CA VAL A 135 18.60 15.62 3.83
C VAL A 135 17.28 15.39 4.56
N THR A 136 17.13 15.95 5.76
CA THR A 136 15.95 15.78 6.63
C THR A 136 14.92 16.89 6.37
N TYR A 137 13.66 16.53 6.14
CA TYR A 137 12.51 17.47 6.14
C TYR A 137 11.40 16.97 7.08
N ARG A 138 10.71 17.90 7.75
CA ARG A 138 9.58 17.65 8.67
C ARG A 138 8.28 18.09 7.99
N LEU A 139 7.30 17.19 7.81
CA LEU A 139 6.01 17.48 7.14
C LEU A 139 4.82 17.26 8.09
N HIS A 140 3.83 18.15 8.00
CA HIS A 140 2.51 18.07 8.64
C HIS A 140 1.50 17.38 7.69
N GLN A 141 0.49 16.72 8.26
CA GLN A 141 -0.34 15.65 7.66
C GLN A 141 -1.76 16.12 7.25
N THR A 142 -2.33 15.57 6.17
CA THR A 142 -3.80 15.52 5.90
C THR A 142 -4.21 14.27 5.10
N ARG A 143 -5.48 13.87 5.25
CA ARG A 143 -6.08 12.50 5.25
C ARG A 143 -6.59 12.00 3.88
N ALA A 144 -6.60 10.69 3.68
CA ALA A 144 -7.09 9.98 2.48
C ALA A 144 -8.19 8.94 2.80
N GLU A 145 -9.11 8.72 1.85
CA GLU A 145 -10.14 7.66 1.77
C GLU A 145 -10.15 7.14 0.31
N SER A 146 -10.50 5.91 -0.11
CA SER A 146 -10.98 4.65 0.50
C SER A 146 -10.88 3.53 -0.58
N THR A 147 -10.26 2.37 -0.28
CA THR A 147 -10.06 1.23 -1.24
C THR A 147 -10.33 -0.15 -0.62
N LEU A 148 -11.28 -0.27 0.32
CA LEU A 148 -11.43 -1.50 1.12
C LEU A 148 -12.28 -2.62 0.48
N ALA A 149 -13.07 -2.36 -0.57
CA ALA A 149 -14.13 -3.28 -0.99
C ALA A 149 -13.69 -4.47 -1.88
N ILE A 150 -12.45 -4.52 -2.37
CA ILE A 150 -12.02 -5.53 -3.38
C ILE A 150 -11.10 -6.62 -2.78
N LEU A 151 -10.54 -6.43 -1.59
CA LEU A 151 -9.55 -7.35 -1.00
C LEU A 151 -10.13 -8.52 -0.21
N ILE A 152 -11.40 -8.46 0.20
CA ILE A 152 -12.03 -9.44 1.09
C ILE A 152 -12.04 -10.88 0.53
N PRO A 153 -12.33 -11.16 -0.76
CA PRO A 153 -12.39 -12.54 -1.25
C PRO A 153 -11.02 -13.16 -1.59
N ILE A 154 -9.93 -12.39 -1.61
CA ILE A 154 -8.57 -12.93 -1.86
C ILE A 154 -7.92 -13.45 -0.56
N LEU A 155 -8.50 -13.07 0.59
CA LEU A 155 -7.85 -13.20 1.88
C LEU A 155 -7.93 -14.59 2.53
N ALA A 156 -8.72 -15.53 1.97
CA ALA A 156 -8.93 -16.89 2.49
C ALA A 156 -8.96 -16.96 4.03
N LEU A 157 -9.64 -16.01 4.66
CA LEU A 157 -9.72 -15.92 6.12
C LEU A 157 -10.44 -17.15 6.67
N PRO A 158 -9.99 -17.73 7.80
CA PRO A 158 -10.72 -18.79 8.48
C PRO A 158 -12.16 -18.33 8.82
N PRO A 159 -13.16 -19.23 8.82
CA PRO A 159 -14.57 -18.88 9.00
C PRO A 159 -14.89 -18.16 10.32
N GLN A 160 -14.02 -18.24 11.33
CA GLN A 160 -14.15 -17.46 12.56
C GLN A 160 -13.92 -15.94 12.40
N PHE A 161 -13.46 -15.47 11.23
CA PHE A 161 -13.14 -14.06 10.95
C PHE A 161 -14.15 -13.36 10.05
N VAL A 162 -15.25 -14.02 9.67
CA VAL A 162 -16.30 -13.45 8.80
C VAL A 162 -17.64 -13.45 9.54
N ASP A 163 -18.09 -12.28 9.97
CA ASP A 163 -19.50 -12.06 10.35
C ASP A 163 -20.23 -11.41 9.17
N GLU A 164 -20.84 -12.24 8.33
CA GLU A 164 -21.54 -11.81 7.10
C GLU A 164 -22.66 -10.78 7.35
N ARG A 165 -23.22 -10.75 8.57
CA ARG A 165 -24.29 -9.81 8.92
C ARG A 165 -23.78 -8.40 9.19
N ARG A 166 -22.56 -8.27 9.70
CA ARG A 166 -21.95 -6.97 10.00
C ARG A 166 -21.40 -6.27 8.76
N ALA A 167 -20.82 -7.04 7.83
CA ALA A 167 -20.29 -6.52 6.58
C ALA A 167 -21.38 -5.96 5.63
N THR A 168 -22.61 -6.49 5.72
CA THR A 168 -23.74 -6.04 4.90
C THR A 168 -24.43 -4.79 5.45
N ASP A 169 -24.40 -4.59 6.76
CA ASP A 169 -24.94 -3.38 7.39
C ASP A 169 -24.01 -2.17 7.20
N GLU A 170 -22.68 -2.35 7.29
CA GLU A 170 -21.70 -1.28 7.03
C GLU A 170 -21.67 -0.84 5.55
N ALA A 171 -21.96 -1.75 4.60
CA ALA A 171 -22.06 -1.40 3.18
C ALA A 171 -23.34 -0.62 2.84
N ARG A 172 -24.42 -0.77 3.62
CA ARG A 172 -25.67 -0.03 3.43
C ARG A 172 -25.59 1.41 3.94
N ASP A 173 -24.88 1.64 5.04
CA ASP A 173 -24.77 2.96 5.66
C ASP A 173 -23.92 3.93 4.80
N PHE A 174 -22.89 3.40 4.12
CA PHE A 174 -22.11 4.18 3.15
C PHE A 174 -22.88 4.55 1.87
N GLY A 175 -23.87 3.75 1.46
CA GLY A 175 -24.68 4.04 0.27
C GLY A 175 -25.67 5.19 0.45
N GLY A 176 -26.07 5.49 1.69
CA GLY A 176 -27.04 6.55 2.00
C GLY A 176 -26.45 7.96 2.03
N LEU A 177 -25.13 8.10 2.21
CA LEU A 177 -24.48 9.41 2.38
C LEU A 177 -24.02 10.07 1.06
N ILE A 178 -24.13 9.38 -0.08
CA ILE A 178 -23.68 9.88 -1.39
C ILE A 178 -24.86 10.30 -2.29
N ALA A 179 -26.08 10.27 -1.75
CA ALA A 179 -27.29 10.75 -2.41
C ALA A 179 -27.98 11.80 -1.51
N GLY A 180 -27.37 12.98 -1.41
CA GLY A 180 -27.90 14.16 -0.71
C GLY A 180 -27.21 15.42 -1.14
#